data_AF-A0A2S7U8F6-F1
#
_entry.id   AF-A0A2S7U8F6-F1
#
_cell.length_a   1.000
_cell.length_b   1.000
_cell.length_c   1.000
_cell.angle_alpha   90.00
_cell.angle_beta   90.00
_cell.angle_gamma   90.00
#
_symmetry.space_group_name_H-M   'P 1'
#
loop_
_entity.id
_entity.type
_entity.pdbx_description
1 polymer ?
#
loop_
_entity_poly.entity_id
_entity_poly.type
_entity_poly.pdbx_seq_one_letter_code
_entity_poly.pdbx_strand_id
1 'polypeptide(L)' 'MKIISILLIGVIITLIIGFYNLYNGGDYALAQKTIGAAVMTLFFIVMPGFLIVRYKDKKLKSFIWNPDALRNDEEE' A
#
# COMPACT_ATOMS: atom_id res chain seq x y z
N MET A 1 12.88 -2.96 -2.78
CA MET A 1 12.52 -1.75 -3.55
C MET A 1 11.85 -2.08 -4.89
N LYS A 2 12.49 -2.80 -5.81
CA LYS A 2 12.02 -3.00 -7.20
C LYS A 2 10.60 -3.60 -7.35
N ILE A 3 10.23 -4.61 -6.55
CA ILE A 3 8.94 -5.31 -6.67
C ILE A 3 7.73 -4.42 -6.32
N ILE A 4 7.84 -3.62 -5.25
CA ILE A 4 6.76 -2.75 -4.77
C ILE A 4 6.57 -1.57 -5.73
N SER A 5 7.66 -1.06 -6.30
CA SER A 5 7.61 0.00 -7.31
C SER A 5 6.92 -0.48 -8.59
N ILE A 6 7.19 -1.71 -9.04
CA ILE A 6 6.47 -2.32 -10.18
C ILE A 6 4.97 -2.45 -9.89
N LEU A 7 4.60 -2.85 -8.67
CA LEU A 7 3.21 -3.01 -8.25
C LEU A 7 2.47 -1.67 -8.23
N LEU A 8 3.11 -0.63 -7.70
CA LEU A 8 2.59 0.74 -7.70
C LEU A 8 2.33 1.25 -9.12
N ILE A 9 3.30 1.05 -10.03
CA ILE A 9 3.17 1.44 -11.44
C ILE A 9 2.00 0.70 -12.10
N GLY A 10 1.82 -0.59 -11.80
CA GLY A 10 0.68 -1.37 -12.28
C GLY A 10 -0.66 -0.75 -11.88
N VAL A 11 -0.81 -0.35 -10.61
CA VAL A 11 -2.05 0.30 -10.13
C VAL A 11 -2.29 1.65 -10.80
N ILE A 12 -1.24 2.43 -11.04
CA ILE A 12 -1.35 3.71 -11.75
C ILE A 12 -1.85 3.48 -13.19
N ILE A 13 -1.32 2.47 -13.90
CA ILE A 13 -1.79 2.12 -15.25
C ILE A 13 -3.26 1.69 -15.22
N THR A 14 -3.67 0.89 -14.23
CA THR A 14 -5.08 0.49 -14.09
C THR A 14 -6.00 1.69 -13.84
N LEU A 15 -5.56 2.67 -13.04
CA LEU A 15 -6.30 3.91 -12.84
C LEU A 15 -6.41 4.73 -14.13
N ILE A 16 -5.33 4.85 -14.90
CA ILE A 16 -5.33 5.56 -16.18
C ILE A 16 -6.34 4.93 -17.15
N ILE A 17 -6.37 3.59 -17.25
CA ILE A 17 -7.33 2.87 -18.09
C ILE A 17 -8.77 3.05 -17.59
N GLY A 18 -8.98 3.03 -16.27
CA GLY A 18 -10.29 3.26 -15.66
C GLY A 18 -10.81 4.68 -15.95
N PHE A 19 -9.97 5.69 -15.82
CA PHE A 19 -10.30 7.08 -16.14
C PHE A 19 -10.49 7.31 -17.63
N TYR A 20 -9.69 6.67 -18.49
CA TYR A 20 -9.87 6.76 -19.95
C TYR A 20 -11.25 6.23 -20.36
N ASN A 21 -11.68 5.09 -19.83
CA ASN A 21 -13.01 4.54 -20.09
C ASN A 21 -14.14 5.42 -19.54
N LEU A 22 -13.88 6.18 -18.45
CA LEU A 22 -14.84 7.12 -17.88
C LEU A 22 -15.07 8.36 -18.77
N TYR A 23 -14.00 8.89 -19.37
CA TYR A 23 -14.05 10.14 -20.15
C TYR A 23 -14.37 9.93 -21.64
N ASN A 24 -14.03 8.77 -22.22
CA ASN A 24 -14.25 8.50 -23.65
C ASN A 24 -15.62 7.84 -23.97
N GLY A 25 -16.60 7.93 -23.06
CA GLY A 25 -17.97 7.47 -23.31
C GLY A 25 -18.16 5.96 -23.24
N GLY A 26 -17.30 5.25 -22.52
CA GLY A 26 -17.52 3.84 -22.16
C GLY A 26 -18.61 3.66 -21.11
N ASP A 27 -18.87 2.41 -20.71
CA ASP A 27 -19.83 2.10 -19.66
C ASP A 27 -19.38 2.70 -18.31
N TYR A 28 -20.03 3.79 -17.91
CA TYR A 28 -19.75 4.55 -16.70
C TYR A 28 -19.78 3.67 -15.44
N ALA A 29 -20.68 2.69 -15.38
CA ALA A 29 -20.81 1.80 -14.23
C ALA A 29 -19.59 0.87 -14.12
N LEU A 30 -19.05 0.43 -15.25
CA LEU A 30 -17.86 -0.40 -15.32
C LEU A 30 -16.60 0.40 -14.98
N ALA A 31 -16.52 1.65 -15.45
CA ALA A 31 -15.41 2.56 -15.14
C ALA A 31 -15.33 2.88 -13.64
N GLN A 32 -16.46 3.22 -13.01
CA GLN A 32 -16.50 3.50 -11.56
C GLN A 32 -16.11 2.28 -10.72
N LYS A 33 -16.60 1.09 -11.06
CA LYS A 33 -16.21 -0.16 -10.39
C LYS A 33 -14.71 -0.44 -10.53
N THR A 34 -14.15 -0.19 -11.71
CA THR A 34 -12.72 -0.42 -12.00
C THR A 34 -11.84 0.55 -11.21
N ILE A 35 -12.20 1.82 -11.17
CA ILE A 35 -11.48 2.84 -10.37
C ILE A 35 -11.59 2.52 -8.88
N GLY A 36 -12.79 2.19 -8.39
CA GLY A 36 -13.01 1.81 -7.00
C GLY A 36 -12.18 0.60 -6.59
N ALA A 37 -12.16 -0.46 -7.41
CA ALA A 37 -11.35 -1.65 -7.17
C ALA A 37 -9.84 -1.35 -7.19
N ALA A 38 -9.37 -0.48 -8.09
CA ALA A 38 -7.97 -0.06 -8.16
C ALA A 38 -7.56 0.73 -6.90
N VAL A 39 -8.39 1.67 -6.44
CA VAL A 39 -8.14 2.44 -5.21
C VAL A 39 -8.15 1.53 -3.98
N MET A 40 -9.08 0.58 -3.91
CA MET A 40 -9.15 -0.39 -2.81
C MET A 40 -7.89 -1.25 -2.76
N THR A 41 -7.43 -1.72 -3.93
CA THR A 41 -6.15 -2.46 -4.06
C THR A 41 -4.96 -1.60 -3.64
N LEU A 42 -4.94 -0.32 -4.02
CA LEU A 42 -3.90 0.61 -3.59
C LEU A 42 -3.84 0.73 -2.06
N PHE A 43 -5.00 0.91 -1.43
CA PHE A 43 -5.07 1.18 0.01
C PHE A 43 -4.81 -0.06 0.86
N PHE A 44 -5.40 -1.20 0.50
CA PHE A 44 -5.32 -2.42 1.31
C PHE A 44 -4.14 -3.32 0.98
N ILE A 45 -3.54 -3.21 -0.21
CA ILE A 45 -2.43 -4.09 -0.61
C ILE A 45 -1.15 -3.27 -0.75
N VAL A 46 -1.19 -2.22 -1.58
CA VAL A 46 0.03 -1.45 -1.88
C VAL A 46 0.50 -0.66 -0.66
N MET A 47 -0.39 -0.01 0.09
CA MET A 47 -0.01 0.79 1.25
C MET A 47 0.61 -0.04 2.39
N PRO A 48 -0.01 -1.12 2.91
CA PRO A 48 0.63 -1.95 3.93
C PRO A 48 1.85 -2.70 3.39
N GLY A 49 1.82 -3.17 2.14
CA GLY A 49 2.99 -3.80 1.49
C GLY A 49 4.18 -2.85 1.38
N PHE A 50 3.93 -1.57 1.08
CA PHE A 50 4.94 -0.52 1.06
C PHE A 50 5.53 -0.29 2.44
N LEU A 51 4.71 -0.20 3.49
CA LEU A 51 5.17 -0.06 4.86
C LEU A 51 6.05 -1.25 5.28
N ILE A 52 5.62 -2.48 5.02
CA ILE A 52 6.41 -3.67 5.36
C ILE A 52 7.77 -3.62 4.66
N VAL A 53 7.81 -3.43 3.33
CA VAL A 53 9.08 -3.39 2.58
C VAL A 53 9.97 -2.22 3.02
N ARG A 54 9.37 -1.07 3.36
CA ARG A 54 10.10 0.15 3.75
C ARG A 54 10.69 0.06 5.15
N TYR A 55 9.97 -0.57 6.08
CA TYR A 55 10.32 -0.64 7.50
C TYR A 55 10.96 -1.98 7.90
N LYS A 56 10.97 -3.02 7.03
CA LYS A 56 11.64 -4.31 7.31
C LYS A 56 13.13 -4.17 7.62
N ASP A 57 13.82 -3.22 7.00
CA ASP A 57 15.26 -2.99 7.20
C ASP A 57 15.58 -1.90 8.24
N LYS A 58 14.58 -1.11 8.68
CA LYS A 58 14.79 -0.13 9.74
C LYS A 58 14.49 -0.80 11.06
N LYS A 59 15.56 -1.08 11.83
CA LYS A 59 15.52 -1.63 13.19
C LYS A 59 14.37 -1.01 13.99
N LEU A 60 13.25 -1.73 14.12
CA LEU A 60 12.13 -1.37 15.02
C LEU A 60 12.64 -1.08 16.45
N LYS A 61 13.77 -1.68 16.83
CA LYS A 61 14.49 -1.41 18.08
C LYS A 61 14.94 0.05 18.29
N SER A 62 15.15 0.85 17.24
CA SER A 62 15.47 2.28 17.40
C SER A 62 14.24 3.17 17.53
N PHE A 63 13.04 2.61 17.38
CA PHE A 63 11.77 3.30 17.56
C PHE A 63 11.21 3.11 18.97
N ILE A 64 11.72 2.12 19.71
CA ILE A 64 11.42 1.94 21.13
C ILE A 64 12.33 2.92 21.89
N TRP A 65 11.76 4.02 22.37
CA TRP A 65 12.47 5.04 23.14
C TRP A 65 13.06 4.48 24.46
N ASN A 66 12.55 3.36 24.95
CA ASN A 66 12.99 2.78 26.22
C ASN A 66 13.14 1.24 26.15
N PRO A 67 14.31 0.70 25.75
CA PRO A 67 14.56 -0.74 25.71
C PRO A 67 14.50 -1.41 27.09
N ASP A 68 14.60 -0.63 28.18
CA ASP A 68 14.58 -1.14 29.55
C ASP A 68 13.18 -1.48 30.07
N ALA A 69 12.11 -0.93 29.46
CA ALA A 69 10.74 -1.24 29.86
C ALA A 69 10.32 -2.69 29.56
N LEU A 70 10.90 -3.30 28.51
CA LEU A 70 10.60 -4.67 28.11
C LEU A 70 11.35 -5.73 28.94
N ARG A 71 12.39 -5.31 29.68
CA ARG A 71 13.23 -6.25 30.44
C ARG A 71 12.64 -6.58 31.82
N ASN A 72 11.76 -5.71 32.34
CA ASN A 72 11.12 -5.92 33.64
C ASN A 72 9.85 -6.79 33.55
N ASP A 73 9.22 -6.89 32.38
CA ASP A 73 8.06 -7.78 32.16
C ASP A 73 8.46 -9.27 31.98
N GLU A 74 9.73 -9.56 31.71
CA GLU A 74 10.24 -10.95 31.62
C GLU A 74 10.81 -11.47 32.96
N GLU A 75 11.00 -10.59 33.95
CA GLU A 75 11.57 -10.93 35.27
C GLU A 75 10.53 -11.00 36.42
N GLU A 76 9.24 -10.76 36.16
CA GLU A 76 8.09 -11.05 37.06
C GLU A 76 7.31 -12.30 36.63
#